data_AF-A0A553JXR5-F1
#
_entry.id   AF-A0A553JXR5-F1
#
_cell.length_a   1.000
_cell.length_b   1.000
_cell.length_c   1.000
_cell.angle_alpha   90.00
_cell.angle_beta   90.00
_cell.angle_gamma   90.00
#
_symmetry.space_group_name_H-M   'P 1'
#
loop_
_entity.id
_entity.type
_entity.pdbx_description
1 polymer ?
#
loop_
_entity_poly.entity_id
_entity_poly.type
_entity_poly.pdbx_seq_one_letter_code
_entity_poly.pdbx_strand_id
1 'polypeptide(L)'
;MKIASKDGRTVYLWRCGSNVHAQLVNASTGDLVFLRTAGGTSLGGARVPSGKTSVNSGSYSLAQTGVVKACVTPTNRSEWCTSYYVAIV
;
A
#
# COMPACT_ATOMS: atom_id res chain seq x y z
N MET A 1 -2.88 11.24 5.81
CA MET A 1 -2.49 9.82 5.96
C MET A 1 -3.75 8.96 6.02
N LYS A 2 -3.70 7.72 5.53
CA LYS A 2 -4.78 6.72 5.62
C LYS A 2 -4.21 5.43 6.21
N ILE A 3 -5.05 4.72 6.95
CA ILE A 3 -4.69 3.49 7.66
C ILE A 3 -5.83 2.50 7.45
N ALA A 4 -5.51 1.23 7.22
CA ALA A 4 -6.46 0.15 7.29
C ALA A 4 -5.82 -1.07 7.96
N SER A 5 -6.63 -1.84 8.69
CA SER A 5 -6.16 -3.05 9.36
C SER A 5 -7.12 -4.19 9.08
N LYS A 6 -6.57 -5.37 8.85
CA LYS A 6 -7.33 -6.61 8.66
C LYS A 6 -6.45 -7.78 9.06
N ASP A 7 -7.04 -8.78 9.73
CA ASP A 7 -6.34 -10.02 10.08
C ASP A 7 -5.01 -9.81 10.84
N GLY A 8 -4.99 -8.87 11.79
CA GLY A 8 -3.80 -8.53 12.59
C GLY A 8 -2.72 -7.73 11.84
N ARG A 9 -2.91 -7.45 10.55
CA ARG A 9 -2.01 -6.64 9.72
C ARG A 9 -2.49 -5.20 9.66
N THR A 10 -1.55 -4.27 9.53
CA THR A 10 -1.87 -2.85 9.34
C THR A 10 -1.13 -2.31 8.13
N VAL A 11 -1.84 -1.63 7.24
CA VAL A 11 -1.26 -0.93 6.10
C VAL A 11 -1.47 0.57 6.25
N TYR A 12 -0.39 1.31 6.05
CA TYR A 12 -0.33 2.75 6.04
C TYR A 12 -0.20 3.26 4.62
N LEU A 13 -0.85 4.39 4.34
CA LEU A 13 -0.75 5.13 3.09
C LEU A 13 -0.56 6.60 3.41
N TRP A 14 0.52 7.19 2.93
CA TRP A 14 0.80 8.61 3.16
C TRP A 14 1.47 9.26 1.95
N ARG A 15 1.43 10.59 1.95
CA ARG A 15 2.05 11.43 0.93
C ARG A 15 3.27 12.12 1.55
N CYS A 16 4.37 12.17 0.81
CA CYS A 16 5.58 12.93 1.12
C CYS A 16 5.97 13.73 -0.15
N GLY A 17 5.76 15.05 -0.14
CA GLY A 17 5.93 15.87 -1.34
C GLY A 17 4.97 15.47 -2.46
N SER A 18 5.49 15.18 -3.66
CA SER A 18 4.72 14.62 -4.79
C SER A 18 4.56 13.09 -4.73
N ASN A 19 5.21 12.42 -3.79
CA ASN A 19 5.22 10.96 -3.74
C ASN A 19 4.19 10.40 -2.76
N VAL A 20 3.62 9.25 -3.11
CA VAL A 20 2.76 8.43 -2.26
C VAL A 20 3.52 7.18 -1.89
N HIS A 21 3.41 6.79 -0.62
CA HIS A 21 4.08 5.65 -0.04
C HIS A 21 3.05 4.76 0.65
N ALA A 22 3.29 3.46 0.62
CA ALA A 22 2.61 2.53 1.51
C ALA A 22 3.59 1.69 2.31
N GLN A 23 3.18 1.34 3.52
CA GLN A 23 3.91 0.45 4.41
C GLN A 23 2.96 -0.56 4.99
N LEU A 24 3.35 -1.82 4.95
CA LEU A 24 2.67 -2.90 5.63
C LEU A 24 3.49 -3.26 6.89
N VAL A 25 2.81 -3.38 8.03
CA VAL A 25 3.39 -3.81 9.31
C VAL A 25 2.55 -4.93 9.93
N ASN A 26 3.12 -5.62 10.92
CA ASN A 26 2.52 -6.80 11.55
C ASN A 26 2.10 -7.85 10.51
N ALA A 27 2.91 -7.99 9.47
CA ALA A 27 2.65 -8.89 8.35
C ALA A 27 3.50 -10.15 8.42
N SER A 28 3.11 -11.12 7.60
CA SER A 28 3.83 -12.38 7.45
C SER A 28 4.75 -12.32 6.24
N THR A 29 5.82 -13.10 6.28
CA THR A 29 6.69 -13.35 5.11
C THR A 29 5.85 -13.68 3.88
N GLY A 30 6.19 -13.05 2.75
CA GLY A 30 5.52 -13.26 1.47
C GLY A 30 4.31 -12.37 1.21
N ASP A 31 3.71 -11.77 2.25
CA ASP A 31 2.61 -10.82 2.08
C ASP A 31 3.06 -9.66 1.18
N LEU A 32 2.24 -9.30 0.20
CA LEU A 32 2.54 -8.22 -0.75
C LEU A 32 1.84 -6.94 -0.28
N VAL A 33 2.53 -5.80 -0.32
CA VAL A 33 1.93 -4.47 -0.27
C VAL A 33 2.24 -3.72 -1.56
N PHE A 34 1.24 -3.03 -2.11
CA PHE A 34 1.39 -2.31 -3.36
C PHE A 34 0.43 -1.12 -3.45
N LEU A 35 0.73 -0.18 -4.34
CA LEU A 35 -0.11 0.99 -4.62
C LEU A 35 -0.98 0.72 -5.84
N ARG A 36 -2.24 1.19 -5.82
CA ARG A 36 -3.18 1.05 -6.93
C ARG A 36 -3.96 2.34 -7.19
N THR A 37 -4.13 2.71 -8.46
CA THR A 37 -4.99 3.84 -8.87
C THR A 37 -6.47 3.49 -8.73
N ALA A 38 -7.34 4.52 -8.80
CA ALA A 38 -8.78 4.32 -8.90
C ALA A 38 -9.22 3.47 -10.10
N GLY A 39 -8.48 3.54 -11.22
CA GLY A 39 -8.70 2.72 -12.42
C GLY A 39 -8.22 1.27 -12.31
N GLY A 40 -7.66 0.87 -11.17
CA GLY A 40 -7.24 -0.51 -10.92
C GLY A 40 -5.78 -0.81 -11.29
N THR A 41 -5.05 0.13 -11.86
CA THR A 41 -3.63 -0.05 -12.24
C THR A 41 -2.74 -0.15 -11.02
N SER A 42 -1.97 -1.23 -10.90
CA SER A 42 -0.93 -1.38 -9.88
C SER A 42 0.30 -0.54 -10.26
N LEU A 43 0.80 0.25 -9.32
CA LEU A 43 1.84 1.27 -9.55
C LEU A 43 3.22 0.91 -8.99
N GLY A 44 3.32 -0.26 -8.34
CA GLY A 44 4.53 -0.71 -7.64
C GLY A 44 4.18 -1.35 -6.30
N GLY A 45 5.02 -2.29 -5.86
CA GLY A 45 4.81 -3.03 -4.62
C GLY A 45 6.01 -3.87 -4.22
N ALA A 46 5.97 -4.37 -3.00
CA ALA A 46 7.02 -5.20 -2.43
C ALA A 46 6.44 -6.28 -1.53
N ARG A 47 7.08 -7.45 -1.51
CA ARG A 47 6.74 -8.55 -0.60
C ARG A 47 7.54 -8.43 0.68
N VAL A 48 6.93 -8.81 1.80
CA VAL A 48 7.61 -8.93 3.09
C VAL A 48 8.72 -9.98 2.97
N PRO A 49 10.00 -9.61 3.14
CA PRO A 49 11.11 -10.55 3.07
C PRO A 49 11.06 -11.59 4.19
N SER A 50 11.78 -12.69 4.02
CA SER A 50 11.91 -13.71 5.08
C SER A 50 12.51 -13.11 6.35
N GLY A 51 11.96 -13.49 7.51
CA GLY A 51 12.38 -12.99 8.82
C GLY A 51 12.01 -11.53 9.11
N LYS A 52 11.17 -10.90 8.28
CA LYS A 52 10.66 -9.54 8.49
C LYS A 52 9.15 -9.55 8.72
N THR A 53 8.66 -8.52 9.38
CA THR A 53 7.23 -8.32 9.70
C THR A 53 6.67 -7.04 9.09
N SER A 54 7.48 -6.34 8.29
CA SER A 54 7.10 -5.09 7.64
C SER A 54 7.82 -4.90 6.32
N VAL A 55 7.19 -4.17 5.40
CA VAL A 55 7.79 -3.78 4.13
C VAL A 55 7.14 -2.50 3.59
N ASN A 56 7.91 -1.69 2.86
CA ASN A 56 7.40 -0.54 2.12
C ASN A 56 7.11 -0.92 0.67
N SER A 57 6.03 -0.43 0.08
CA SER A 57 5.67 -0.67 -1.32
C SER A 57 6.59 0.00 -2.34
N GLY A 58 7.55 0.80 -1.88
CA GLY A 58 8.19 1.85 -2.67
C GLY A 58 7.35 3.13 -2.70
N SER A 59 7.76 4.09 -3.53
CA SER A 59 7.10 5.38 -3.71
C SER A 59 6.58 5.55 -5.13
N TYR A 60 5.42 6.18 -5.28
CA TYR A 60 4.85 6.56 -6.56
C TYR A 60 4.65 8.07 -6.66
N SER A 61 5.17 8.69 -7.71
CA SER A 61 4.99 10.13 -7.97
C SER A 61 3.59 10.39 -8.53
N LEU A 62 2.81 11.21 -7.83
CA LEU A 62 1.53 11.72 -8.32
C LEU A 62 1.78 12.82 -9.35
N ALA A 63 1.91 12.44 -10.62
CA ALA A 63 2.28 13.38 -11.67
C ALA A 63 1.19 14.40 -12.04
N GLN A 64 -0.11 14.15 -11.84
CA GLN A 64 -1.14 15.15 -12.17
C GLN A 64 -2.53 14.89 -11.56
N THR A 65 -3.01 13.66 -11.53
CA THR A 65 -4.33 13.33 -10.95
C THR A 65 -4.30 11.88 -10.54
N GLY A 66 -4.43 11.57 -9.25
CA GLY A 66 -4.28 10.19 -8.84
C GLY A 66 -4.89 9.95 -7.49
N VAL A 67 -6.16 9.56 -7.51
CA VAL A 67 -6.76 8.91 -6.36
C VAL A 67 -6.08 7.54 -6.21
N VAL A 68 -5.26 7.37 -5.17
CA VAL A 68 -4.41 6.17 -4.96
C VAL A 68 -4.79 5.50 -3.65
N LYS A 69 -4.78 4.17 -3.62
CA LYS A 69 -4.93 3.38 -2.38
C LYS A 69 -3.74 2.44 -2.20
N ALA A 70 -3.49 2.05 -0.95
CA ALA A 70 -2.59 0.95 -0.65
C ALA A 70 -3.40 -0.34 -0.58
N CYS A 71 -2.89 -1.40 -1.18
CA CYS A 71 -3.50 -2.71 -1.16
C CYS A 71 -2.51 -3.74 -0.64
N VAL A 72 -3.05 -4.80 -0.04
CA VAL A 72 -2.30 -5.89 0.56
C VAL A 72 -2.84 -7.20 -0.01
N THR A 73 -1.96 -8.06 -0.51
CA THR A 73 -2.28 -9.44 -0.89
C THR A 73 -1.55 -10.39 0.06
N PRO A 74 -2.22 -10.90 1.10
CA PRO A 74 -1.62 -11.89 1.97
C PRO A 74 -1.39 -13.22 1.23
N THR A 75 -0.33 -13.96 1.58
CA THR A 75 0.14 -15.13 0.81
C THR A 75 -0.93 -16.20 0.55
N ASN A 76 -1.98 -16.31 1.38
CA ASN A 76 -3.06 -17.28 1.23
C ASN A 76 -4.45 -16.67 1.49
N ARG A 77 -4.65 -15.37 1.20
CA ARG A 77 -5.93 -14.69 1.46
C ARG A 77 -6.26 -13.70 0.37
N SER A 78 -7.54 -13.31 0.33
CA SER A 78 -8.01 -12.27 -0.58
C SER A 78 -7.36 -10.92 -0.28
N GLU A 79 -7.10 -10.19 -1.36
CA GLU A 79 -6.60 -8.83 -1.31
C GLU A 79 -7.58 -7.91 -0.55
N TRP A 80 -7.04 -6.90 0.12
CA TRP A 80 -7.81 -5.81 0.71
C TRP A 80 -7.00 -4.51 0.63
N CYS A 81 -7.68 -3.37 0.70
CA CYS A 81 -7.04 -2.07 0.51
C CYS A 81 -7.49 -1.05 1.55
N THR A 82 -6.70 0.00 1.70
CA THR A 82 -7.14 1.24 2.36
C THR A 82 -8.25 1.91 1.56
N SER A 83 -8.90 2.89 2.19
CA SER A 83 -9.60 3.93 1.45
C SER A 83 -8.62 4.69 0.54
N TYR A 84 -9.16 5.35 -0.47
CA TYR A 84 -8.35 6.16 -1.37
C TYR A 84 -7.79 7.40 -0.66
N TYR A 85 -6.54 7.71 -0.96
CA TYR A 85 -5.94 9.01 -0.79
C TYR A 85 -6.26 9.86 -2.02
N VAL A 86 -6.96 10.96 -1.82
CA VAL A 86 -7.23 11.96 -2.85
C VAL A 86 -6.22 13.08 -2.66
N ALA A 87 -5.33 13.28 -3.62
CA ALA A 87 -4.54 14.51 -3.66
C ALA A 87 -5.48 15.62 -4.15
N ILE A 88 -5.94 16.46 -3.22
CA ILE A 88 -6.53 17.74 -3.57
C ILE A 88 -5.36 18.60 -4.05
N VAL A 89 -5.39 18.98 -5.33
CA VAL A 89 -4.50 20.00 -5.93
C VAL A 89 -5.05 21.37 -5.58
#